data_AF-A0A1Z9NF68-F1
#
_entry.id   AF-A0A1Z9NF68-F1
#
_cell.length_a   1.000
_cell.length_b   1.000
_cell.length_c   1.000
_cell.angle_alpha   90.00
_cell.angle_beta   90.00
_cell.angle_gamma   90.00
#
_symmetry.space_group_name_H-M   'P 1'
#
loop_
_entity.id
_entity.type
_entity.pdbx_description
1 polymer ?
#
loop_
_entity_poly.entity_id
_entity_poly.type
_entity_poly.pdbx_seq_one_letter_code
_entity_poly.pdbx_strand_id
1 'polypeptide(L)'
;MSTEHSKESIQEHIRVYIMVFGALAVLTVITVLASFLNVSTSEAIFLALIIASVKASLVAGYFMHLISEKSIIISILLLTVFFFFVMIFLPLISYTDHANI
;
A
#
# COMPACT_ATOMS: atom_id res chain seq x y z
N MET A 1 18.78 35.47 16.01
CA MET A 1 19.14 34.67 14.82
C MET A 1 18.97 33.18 15.15
N SER A 2 17.73 32.74 15.36
CA SER A 2 17.41 31.39 15.88
C SER A 2 16.09 30.81 15.36
N THR A 3 15.42 31.47 14.42
CA THR A 3 14.06 31.09 13.96
C THR A 3 14.03 30.50 12.54
N GLU A 4 15.18 30.51 11.84
CA GLU A 4 15.30 30.00 10.45
C GLU A 4 15.47 28.47 10.43
N HIS A 5 16.24 27.90 11.37
CA HIS A 5 16.65 26.49 11.35
C HIS A 5 15.54 25.46 11.65
N SER A 6 14.38 25.91 12.17
CA SER A 6 13.24 25.04 12.51
C SER A 6 12.17 24.96 11.42
N LYS A 7 12.19 25.86 10.44
CA LYS A 7 11.19 25.88 9.35
C LYS A 7 11.60 24.96 8.20
N GLU A 8 12.90 24.86 7.95
CA GLU A 8 13.46 24.10 6.84
C GLU A 8 13.24 22.59 6.98
N SER A 9 13.42 22.03 8.19
CA SER A 9 13.21 20.60 8.47
C SER A 9 11.74 20.18 8.39
N ILE A 10 10.81 21.06 8.79
CA ILE A 10 9.36 20.76 8.74
C ILE A 10 8.85 20.80 7.30
N GLN A 11 9.37 21.72 6.47
CA GLN A 11 8.93 21.85 5.08
C GLN A 11 9.29 20.64 4.21
N GLU A 12 10.40 19.95 4.50
CA GLU A 12 10.81 18.78 3.74
C GLU A 12 9.84 17.59 3.93
N HIS A 13 9.42 17.32 5.18
CA HIS A 13 8.43 16.28 5.48
C HIS A 13 7.06 16.57 4.88
N ILE A 14 6.62 17.83 4.88
CA ILE A 14 5.34 18.25 4.29
C ILE A 14 5.37 18.09 2.76
N ARG A 15 6.51 18.41 2.12
CA ARG A 15 6.65 18.34 0.66
C ARG A 15 6.54 16.90 0.16
N VAL A 16 7.16 15.95 0.85
CA VAL A 16 7.05 14.51 0.53
C VAL A 16 5.60 14.02 0.68
N TYR A 17 4.92 14.44 1.76
CA TYR A 17 3.54 14.03 2.01
C TYR A 17 2.56 14.54 0.94
N ILE A 18 2.70 15.80 0.51
CA ILE A 18 1.89 16.38 -0.56
C ILE A 18 2.16 15.68 -1.91
N MET A 19 3.41 15.35 -2.21
CA MET A 19 3.78 14.66 -3.45
C MET A 19 3.15 13.26 -3.53
N VAL A 20 3.12 12.55 -2.40
CA VAL A 20 2.54 11.21 -2.30
C VAL A 20 1.02 11.25 -2.28
N PHE A 21 0.41 12.21 -1.60
CA PHE A 21 -1.03 12.46 -1.68
C PHE A 21 -1.46 12.74 -3.12
N GLY A 22 -0.69 13.55 -3.86
CA GLY A 22 -0.87 13.76 -5.29
C GLY A 22 -0.79 12.47 -6.10
N ALA A 23 0.24 11.63 -5.86
CA ALA A 23 0.36 10.34 -6.52
C ALA A 23 -0.83 9.41 -6.23
N LEU A 24 -1.32 9.37 -4.99
CA LEU A 24 -2.51 8.60 -4.60
C LEU A 24 -3.78 9.10 -5.29
N ALA A 25 -3.97 10.41 -5.37
CA ALA A 25 -5.09 11.02 -6.06
C ALA A 25 -5.08 10.64 -7.56
N VAL A 26 -3.91 10.76 -8.20
CA VAL A 26 -3.72 10.36 -9.61
C VAL A 26 -4.00 8.86 -9.80
N LEU A 27 -3.42 7.98 -8.97
CA LEU A 27 -3.71 6.55 -9.04
C LEU A 27 -5.19 6.24 -8.85
N THR A 28 -5.90 7.03 -8.04
CA THR A 28 -7.35 6.86 -7.82
C THR A 28 -8.18 7.26 -9.02
N VAL A 29 -7.86 8.38 -9.63
CA VAL A 29 -8.47 8.78 -10.91
C VAL A 29 -8.22 7.71 -11.97
N ILE A 30 -6.98 7.20 -12.08
CA ILE A 30 -6.63 6.12 -13.00
C ILE A 30 -7.43 4.85 -12.71
N THR A 31 -7.64 4.48 -11.43
CA THR A 31 -8.44 3.29 -11.08
C THR A 31 -9.90 3.44 -11.53
N VAL A 32 -10.47 4.62 -11.29
CA VAL A 32 -11.87 4.90 -11.67
C VAL A 32 -12.01 4.90 -13.19
N LEU A 33 -11.08 5.54 -13.92
CA LEU A 33 -11.06 5.53 -15.37
C LEU A 33 -10.85 4.12 -15.95
N ALA A 34 -9.96 3.33 -15.35
CA ALA A 34 -9.76 1.94 -15.72
C ALA A 34 -11.03 1.10 -15.51
N SER A 35 -11.81 1.38 -14.46
CA SER A 35 -13.11 0.74 -14.21
C SER A 35 -14.19 1.14 -15.22
N PHE A 36 -14.03 2.25 -15.94
CA PHE A 36 -14.96 2.68 -17.01
C PHE A 36 -14.62 2.09 -18.38
N LEU A 37 -13.39 1.60 -18.57
CA LEU A 37 -13.05 0.80 -19.74
C LEU A 37 -13.75 -0.56 -19.59
N ASN A 38 -14.60 -0.93 -20.55
CA ASN A 38 -15.25 -2.25 -20.61
C ASN A 38 -14.22 -3.34 -20.94
N VAL A 39 -13.32 -3.61 -20.00
CA VAL A 39 -12.38 -4.73 -20.03
C VAL A 39 -13.03 -5.98 -19.46
N SER A 40 -12.64 -7.14 -20.00
CA SER A 40 -13.11 -8.46 -19.54
C SER A 40 -12.91 -8.61 -18.03
N THR A 41 -13.84 -9.28 -17.33
CA THR A 41 -13.84 -9.40 -15.86
C THR A 41 -12.50 -9.88 -15.29
N SER A 42 -11.81 -10.79 -15.98
CA SER A 42 -10.48 -11.28 -15.60
C SER A 42 -9.39 -10.21 -15.65
N GLU A 43 -9.34 -9.42 -16.72
CA GLU A 43 -8.38 -8.33 -16.90
C GLU A 43 -8.64 -7.20 -15.90
N ALA A 44 -9.92 -6.90 -15.63
CA ALA A 44 -10.32 -5.90 -14.65
C ALA A 44 -9.84 -6.26 -13.23
N ILE A 45 -10.00 -7.51 -12.80
CA ILE A 45 -9.53 -7.98 -11.48
C ILE A 45 -8.01 -7.89 -11.37
N PHE A 46 -7.28 -8.34 -12.41
CA PHE A 46 -5.82 -8.28 -12.41
C PHE A 46 -5.31 -6.84 -12.32
N LEU A 47 -5.88 -5.93 -13.12
CA LEU A 47 -5.54 -4.51 -13.10
C LEU A 47 -5.89 -3.85 -11.75
N ALA A 48 -7.04 -4.19 -11.18
CA ALA A 48 -7.47 -3.69 -9.87
C ALA A 48 -6.51 -4.13 -8.75
N LEU A 49 -6.05 -5.38 -8.75
CA LEU A 49 -5.08 -5.89 -7.77
C LEU A 49 -3.72 -5.19 -7.88
N ILE A 50 -3.25 -4.93 -9.10
CA ILE A 50 -2.00 -4.18 -9.31
C ILE A 50 -2.13 -2.76 -8.75
N ILE A 51 -3.18 -2.04 -9.14
CA ILE A 51 -3.38 -0.65 -8.70
C ILE A 51 -3.58 -0.59 -7.18
N ALA A 52 -4.33 -1.53 -6.60
CA ALA A 52 -4.51 -1.64 -5.16
C ALA A 52 -3.18 -1.88 -4.43
N SER A 53 -2.34 -2.77 -4.95
CA SER A 53 -1.01 -3.06 -4.38
C SER A 53 -0.12 -1.81 -4.40
N VAL A 54 -0.06 -1.10 -5.53
CA VAL A 54 0.76 0.12 -5.63
C VAL A 54 0.25 1.21 -4.67
N LYS A 55 -1.06 1.44 -4.59
CA LYS A 55 -1.64 2.39 -3.62
C LYS A 55 -1.31 2.00 -2.19
N ALA A 56 -1.48 0.73 -1.83
CA ALA A 56 -1.19 0.23 -0.48
C ALA A 56 0.30 0.41 -0.11
N SER A 57 1.22 0.14 -1.05
CA SER A 57 2.66 0.37 -0.84
C SER A 57 3.00 1.86 -0.65
N LEU A 58 2.42 2.76 -1.44
CA LEU A 58 2.62 4.21 -1.27
C LEU A 58 2.06 4.70 0.08
N VAL A 59 0.89 4.22 0.51
CA VAL A 59 0.33 4.55 1.84
C VAL A 59 1.24 4.01 2.96
N ALA A 60 1.63 2.75 2.90
CA ALA A 60 2.47 2.12 3.93
C ALA A 60 3.86 2.78 4.04
N GLY A 61 4.49 3.10 2.90
CA GLY A 61 5.83 3.69 2.88
C GLY A 61 5.87 5.16 3.30
N TYR A 62 4.90 5.96 2.85
CA TYR A 62 4.97 7.43 2.97
C TYR A 62 3.97 8.04 3.96
N PHE A 63 2.73 7.55 4.03
CA PHE A 63 1.75 8.09 4.99
C PHE A 63 2.03 7.64 6.42
N MET A 64 2.58 6.43 6.60
CA MET A 64 2.97 5.93 7.92
C MET A 64 4.44 6.23 8.31
N HIS A 65 5.16 7.05 7.55
CA HIS A 65 6.55 7.45 7.87
C HIS A 65 7.52 6.26 8.08
N LEU A 66 7.22 5.07 7.54
CA LEU A 66 8.02 3.86 7.76
C LEU A 66 9.47 3.98 7.25
N ILE A 67 9.68 4.73 6.17
CA ILE A 67 10.99 4.87 5.53
C ILE A 67 11.91 5.85 6.28
N SER A 68 11.36 6.71 7.13
CA SER A 68 12.09 7.83 7.73
C SER A 68 12.29 7.70 9.25
N GLU A 69 11.48 6.92 9.98
CA GLU A 69 11.76 6.62 11.40
C GLU A 69 11.28 5.23 11.85
N LYS A 70 12.23 4.46 12.41
CA LYS A 70 12.11 3.19 13.17
C LYS A 70 11.80 1.90 12.40
N SER A 71 12.88 1.16 12.13
CA SER A 71 12.93 -0.23 11.64
C SER A 71 12.01 -1.23 12.39
N ILE A 72 11.68 -0.96 13.67
CA ILE A 72 10.76 -1.78 14.47
C ILE A 72 9.34 -1.84 13.87
N ILE A 73 8.84 -0.74 13.29
CA ILE A 73 7.49 -0.69 12.72
C ILE A 73 7.44 -1.51 11.42
N ILE A 74 8.50 -1.47 10.60
CA ILE A 74 8.63 -2.35 9.43
C ILE A 74 8.63 -3.82 9.86
N SER A 75 9.35 -4.14 10.93
CA SER A 75 9.45 -5.52 11.44
C SER A 75 8.10 -6.07 11.91
N ILE A 76 7.30 -5.29 12.66
CA ILE A 76 5.97 -5.71 13.11
C ILE A 76 4.97 -5.80 11.94
N LEU A 77 5.09 -4.90 10.96
CA LEU A 77 4.26 -4.92 9.75
C LEU A 77 4.56 -6.15 8.89
N LEU A 78 5.84 -6.49 8.70
CA LEU A 78 6.25 -7.73 8.04
C LEU A 78 5.75 -8.97 8.79
N LEU A 79 5.83 -8.98 10.12
CA LEU A 79 5.31 -10.08 10.94
C LEU A 79 3.79 -10.24 10.77
N THR A 80 3.05 -9.12 10.67
CA THR A 80 1.61 -9.13 10.46
C THR A 80 1.24 -9.64 9.07
N VAL A 81 1.98 -9.22 8.02
CA VAL A 81 1.81 -9.74 6.65
C VAL A 81 2.12 -11.24 6.59
N PHE A 82 3.17 -11.69 7.27
CA PHE A 82 3.50 -13.12 7.38
C PHE A 82 2.34 -13.90 8.01
N PHE A 83 1.83 -13.46 9.16
CA PHE A 83 0.69 -14.09 9.82
C PHE A 83 -0.57 -14.07 8.96
N PHE A 84 -0.82 -12.98 8.25
CA PHE A 84 -1.94 -12.86 7.32
C PHE A 84 -1.89 -13.92 6.22
N PHE A 85 -0.71 -14.12 5.61
CA PHE A 85 -0.52 -15.18 4.63
C PHE A 85 -0.70 -16.57 5.25
N VAL A 86 -0.13 -16.83 6.43
CA VAL A 86 -0.36 -18.10 7.14
C VAL A 86 -1.85 -18.34 7.36
N MET A 87 -2.60 -17.32 7.80
CA MET A 87 -4.03 -17.43 8.08
C MET A 87 -4.88 -17.63 6.81
N ILE A 88 -4.45 -17.16 5.64
CA ILE A 88 -5.10 -17.44 4.36
C ILE A 88 -4.73 -18.83 3.82
N PHE A 89 -3.43 -19.18 3.85
CA PHE A 89 -2.93 -20.43 3.27
C PHE A 89 -3.34 -21.67 4.08
N LEU A 90 -3.37 -21.58 5.42
CA LEU A 90 -3.73 -22.71 6.28
C LEU A 90 -5.14 -23.28 5.99
N PRO A 91 -6.21 -22.48 5.93
CA PRO A 91 -7.53 -22.97 5.52
C PRO A 91 -7.55 -23.37 4.05
N LEU A 92 -6.88 -22.65 3.13
CA LEU A 92 -6.84 -23.04 1.71
C LEU A 92 -6.27 -24.46 1.50
N ILE A 93 -5.19 -24.79 2.21
CA ILE A 93 -4.59 -26.13 2.19
C ILE A 93 -5.55 -27.13 2.82
N SER A 94 -6.17 -26.80 3.95
CA SER A 94 -7.14 -27.67 4.65
C SER A 94 -8.42 -27.94 3.84
N TYR A 95 -8.92 -26.95 3.10
CA TYR A 95 -10.04 -27.10 2.18
C TYR A 95 -9.68 -27.94 0.96
N THR A 96 -8.46 -27.77 0.42
CA THR A 96 -7.96 -28.60 -0.69
C THR A 96 -7.80 -30.05 -0.26
N ASP A 97 -7.37 -30.30 0.98
CA ASP A 97 -7.27 -31.64 1.57
C ASP A 97 -8.65 -32.29 1.77
N HIS A 98 -9.66 -31.54 2.20
CA HIS A 98 -11.06 -32.02 2.26
C HIS A 98 -11.73 -32.21 0.89
N ALA A 99 -11.30 -31.47 -0.14
CA ALA A 99 -11.84 -31.58 -1.50
C ALA A 99 -11.22 -32.73 -2.32
N ASN A 100 -10.15 -33.36 -1.81
CA ASN A 100 -9.46 -34.48 -2.45
C ASN A 100 -9.94 -35.86 -1.93
N ILE A 101 -11.25 -36.01 -1.71
CA ILE A 101 -11.94 -37.31 -1.64
C ILE A 101 -12.53 -37.69 -2.99
#